data_AF-A0A8T3TUP2-F1
#
_entry.id   AF-A0A8T3TUP2-F1
#
_cell.length_a   1.000
_cell.length_b   1.000
_cell.length_c   1.000
_cell.angle_alpha   90.00
_cell.angle_beta   90.00
_cell.angle_gamma   90.00
#
_symmetry.space_group_name_H-M   'P 1'
#
loop_
_entity.id
_entity.type
_entity.pdbx_description
1 polymer ?
#
loop_
_entity_poly.entity_id
_entity_poly.type
_entity_poly.pdbx_seq_one_letter_code
_entity_poly.pdbx_strand_id
1 'polypeptide(L)'
;DFIWRARRARKLLGGGMRQVGVLAAPGLIALRDGPTGMIERLAEDHQSARTLAEGMAELPGISGLDPARVRTNFVIFRVGDKSSRAAFLAALAQDGVLMVEYPHGQVRAVTHYGIEAADIERVLHSARRAIPHAITNETVPVGG
;
A
#
# COMPACT_ATOMS: atom_id res chain seq x y z
N ASP A 1 -27.61 15.45 21.68
CA ASP A 1 -26.51 16.23 22.31
C ASP A 1 -25.17 16.13 21.55
N PHE A 2 -24.59 14.94 21.39
CA PHE A 2 -23.25 14.73 20.78
C PHE A 2 -23.02 15.43 19.41
N ILE A 3 -23.87 15.19 18.42
CA ILE A 3 -23.72 15.77 17.06
C ILE A 3 -23.82 17.30 17.07
N TRP A 4 -24.63 17.87 17.97
CA TRP A 4 -24.75 19.32 18.10
C TRP A 4 -23.44 19.94 18.60
N ARG A 5 -22.84 19.33 19.64
CA ARG A 5 -21.53 19.75 20.16
C ARG A 5 -20.44 19.62 19.09
N ALA A 6 -20.44 18.53 18.32
CA ALA A 6 -19.52 18.33 17.21
C ALA A 6 -19.67 19.40 16.11
N ARG A 7 -20.91 19.76 15.73
CA ARG A 7 -21.18 20.82 14.75
C ARG A 7 -20.69 22.19 15.24
N ARG A 8 -20.86 22.50 16.54
CA ARG A 8 -20.35 23.73 17.15
C ARG A 8 -18.83 23.76 17.10
N ALA A 9 -18.16 22.68 17.51
CA ALA A 9 -16.70 22.57 17.45
C ALA A 9 -16.17 22.71 16.01
N ARG A 10 -16.78 22.03 15.03
CA ARG A 10 -16.43 22.16 13.60
C ARG A 10 -16.52 23.61 13.13
N LYS A 11 -17.56 24.34 13.53
CA LYS A 11 -17.73 25.76 13.17
C LYS A 11 -16.64 26.63 13.81
N LEU A 12 -16.31 26.41 15.08
CA LEU A 12 -15.25 27.14 15.79
C LEU A 12 -13.87 26.94 15.15
N LEU A 13 -13.59 25.73 14.67
CA LEU A 13 -12.34 25.37 13.97
C LEU A 13 -12.34 25.75 12.48
N GLY A 14 -13.35 26.48 11.99
CA GLY A 14 -13.41 26.92 10.59
C GLY A 14 -13.93 25.88 9.58
N GLY A 15 -14.34 24.69 10.00
CA GLY A 15 -14.90 23.64 9.12
C GLY A 15 -16.34 23.90 8.64
N GLY A 16 -16.84 25.13 8.76
CA GLY A 16 -18.17 25.55 8.30
C GLY A 16 -18.20 25.94 6.82
N MET A 17 -17.90 25.00 5.94
CA MET A 17 -17.83 25.24 4.48
C MET A 17 -19.19 25.63 3.88
N ARG A 18 -19.16 26.48 2.84
CA ARG A 18 -20.32 26.79 1.97
C ARG A 18 -20.17 26.04 0.65
N GLN A 19 -21.30 25.78 -0.02
CA GLN A 19 -21.33 25.03 -1.29
C GLN A 19 -20.67 23.63 -1.22
N VAL A 20 -20.64 23.04 -0.02
CA VAL A 20 -20.00 21.74 0.25
C VAL A 20 -20.66 20.57 -0.50
N GLY A 21 -21.82 20.77 -1.12
CA GLY A 21 -22.51 19.76 -1.92
C GLY A 21 -21.64 19.15 -3.01
N VAL A 22 -20.75 19.93 -3.62
CA VAL A 22 -19.79 19.45 -4.64
C VAL A 22 -18.80 18.42 -4.06
N LEU A 23 -18.36 18.61 -2.81
CA LEU A 23 -17.48 17.67 -2.11
C LEU A 23 -18.26 16.50 -1.47
N ALA A 24 -19.50 16.74 -1.06
CA ALA A 24 -20.35 15.73 -0.43
C ALA A 24 -20.89 14.71 -1.45
N ALA A 25 -21.17 15.13 -2.68
CA ALA A 25 -21.70 14.27 -3.73
C ALA A 25 -20.82 13.03 -4.02
N PRO A 26 -19.51 13.13 -4.28
CA PRO A 26 -18.66 11.94 -4.45
C PRO A 26 -18.58 11.10 -3.17
N GLY A 27 -18.68 11.70 -1.99
CA GLY A 27 -18.75 10.96 -0.72
C GLY A 27 -20.00 10.08 -0.60
N LEU A 28 -21.14 10.54 -1.11
CA LEU A 28 -22.37 9.73 -1.17
C LEU A 28 -22.22 8.54 -2.14
N ILE A 29 -21.54 8.75 -3.27
CA ILE A 29 -21.24 7.67 -4.24
C ILE A 29 -20.27 6.66 -3.62
N ALA A 30 -19.23 7.13 -2.94
CA ALA A 30 -18.25 6.27 -2.28
C ALA A 30 -18.88 5.36 -1.21
N LEU A 31 -19.94 5.83 -0.54
CA LEU A 31 -20.68 5.07 0.48
C LEU A 31 -21.91 4.32 -0.07
N ARG A 32 -22.13 4.35 -1.39
CA ARG A 32 -23.25 3.65 -2.03
C ARG A 32 -22.88 2.19 -2.30
N ASP A 33 -23.87 1.31 -2.22
CA ASP A 33 -23.79 -0.08 -2.68
C ASP A 33 -24.14 -0.23 -4.17
N GLY A 34 -23.88 -1.40 -4.74
CA GLY A 34 -24.22 -1.76 -6.12
C GLY A 34 -23.31 -1.13 -7.20
N PRO A 35 -23.71 -1.20 -8.48
CA PRO A 35 -22.79 -1.02 -9.63
C PRO A 35 -22.24 0.40 -9.83
N THR A 36 -22.81 1.39 -9.13
CA THR A 36 -22.32 2.77 -9.15
C THR A 36 -21.55 3.15 -7.88
N GLY A 37 -21.51 2.23 -6.91
CA GLY A 37 -20.91 2.42 -5.60
C GLY A 37 -19.46 1.98 -5.54
N MET A 38 -18.80 2.24 -4.41
CA MET A 38 -17.39 1.86 -4.21
C MET A 38 -17.19 0.80 -3.13
N ILE A 39 -18.25 0.41 -2.40
CA ILE A 39 -18.16 -0.54 -1.28
C ILE A 39 -17.74 -1.93 -1.77
N GLU A 40 -18.46 -2.49 -2.76
CA GLU A 40 -18.18 -3.82 -3.31
C GLU A 40 -16.78 -3.91 -3.93
N ARG A 41 -16.29 -2.78 -4.47
CA ARG A 41 -14.97 -2.68 -5.10
C ARG A 41 -13.79 -2.78 -4.13
N LEU A 42 -14.00 -2.60 -2.83
CA LEU A 42 -12.96 -2.86 -1.84
C LEU A 42 -12.45 -4.31 -1.92
N ALA A 43 -13.30 -5.25 -2.34
CA ALA A 43 -12.89 -6.63 -2.57
C ALA A 43 -11.86 -6.74 -3.71
N GLU A 44 -11.98 -5.93 -4.77
CA GLU A 44 -11.00 -5.85 -5.86
C GLU A 44 -9.65 -5.34 -5.34
N ASP A 45 -9.66 -4.27 -4.54
CA ASP A 45 -8.43 -3.73 -3.95
C ASP A 45 -7.73 -4.77 -3.05
N HIS A 46 -8.51 -5.55 -2.28
CA HIS A 46 -7.99 -6.64 -1.45
C HIS A 46 -7.40 -7.77 -2.30
N GLN A 47 -8.05 -8.11 -3.41
CA GLN A 47 -7.56 -9.12 -4.36
C GLN A 47 -6.24 -8.65 -5.00
N SER A 48 -6.17 -7.42 -5.48
CA SER A 48 -4.95 -6.84 -6.05
C SER A 48 -3.80 -6.81 -5.04
N ALA A 49 -4.08 -6.43 -3.79
CA ALA A 49 -3.08 -6.48 -2.72
C ALA A 49 -2.61 -7.92 -2.46
N ARG A 50 -3.52 -8.90 -2.54
CA ARG A 50 -3.18 -10.30 -2.35
C ARG A 50 -2.27 -10.81 -3.48
N THR A 51 -2.62 -10.54 -4.74
CA THR A 51 -1.78 -10.91 -5.89
C THR A 51 -0.41 -10.25 -5.81
N LEU A 52 -0.36 -8.96 -5.45
CA LEU A 52 0.91 -8.27 -5.20
C LEU A 52 1.73 -8.96 -4.10
N ALA A 53 1.09 -9.33 -2.99
CA ALA A 53 1.76 -9.99 -1.89
C ALA A 53 2.33 -11.36 -2.27
N GLU A 54 1.59 -12.14 -3.06
CA GLU A 54 2.03 -13.44 -3.58
C GLU A 54 3.28 -13.28 -4.44
N GLY A 55 3.24 -12.39 -5.44
CA GLY A 55 4.41 -12.16 -6.31
C GLY A 55 5.60 -11.56 -5.55
N MET A 56 5.38 -10.65 -4.60
CA MET A 56 6.46 -10.07 -3.79
C MET A 56 7.10 -11.09 -2.87
N ALA A 57 6.34 -12.05 -2.32
CA ALA A 57 6.86 -13.08 -1.43
C ALA A 57 7.80 -14.06 -2.13
N GLU A 58 7.68 -14.20 -3.46
CA GLU A 58 8.59 -15.02 -4.28
C GLU A 58 9.92 -14.33 -4.58
N LEU A 59 10.03 -13.02 -4.36
CA LEU A 59 11.24 -12.29 -4.71
C LEU A 59 12.35 -12.47 -3.65
N PRO A 60 13.60 -12.78 -4.07
CA PRO A 60 14.70 -12.93 -3.14
C PRO A 60 14.98 -11.60 -2.41
N GLY A 61 15.20 -11.63 -1.10
CA GLY A 61 15.46 -10.42 -0.31
C GLY A 61 14.21 -9.71 0.22
N ILE A 62 13.01 -10.15 -0.17
CA ILE A 62 11.77 -9.82 0.55
C ILE A 62 11.64 -10.74 1.77
N SER A 63 11.27 -10.19 2.92
CA SER A 63 11.06 -10.96 4.15
C SER A 63 9.91 -10.42 5.00
N GLY A 64 9.41 -11.24 5.92
CA GLY A 64 8.32 -10.85 6.82
C GLY A 64 6.98 -10.62 6.13
N LEU A 65 6.81 -11.18 4.93
CA LEU A 65 5.58 -11.14 4.14
C LEU A 65 4.95 -12.53 4.11
N ASP A 66 3.73 -12.64 4.64
CA ASP A 66 2.89 -13.83 4.50
C ASP A 66 1.64 -13.43 3.71
N PRO A 67 1.52 -13.86 2.43
CA PRO A 67 0.37 -13.53 1.61
C PRO A 67 -0.95 -13.93 2.29
N ALA A 68 -0.98 -15.07 3.01
CA ALA A 68 -2.17 -15.60 3.70
C ALA A 68 -2.79 -14.62 4.72
N ARG A 69 -1.97 -13.68 5.21
CA ARG A 69 -2.34 -12.68 6.22
C ARG A 69 -2.70 -11.33 5.63
N VAL A 70 -2.55 -11.13 4.32
CA VAL A 70 -3.03 -9.94 3.62
C VAL A 70 -4.54 -10.09 3.42
N ARG A 71 -5.30 -9.32 4.22
CA ARG A 71 -6.78 -9.33 4.26
C ARG A 71 -7.43 -8.02 3.83
N THR A 72 -6.60 -6.99 3.63
CA THR A 72 -7.03 -5.65 3.21
C THR A 72 -6.21 -5.25 1.98
N ASN A 73 -6.26 -3.97 1.61
CA ASN A 73 -5.48 -3.38 0.53
C ASN A 73 -4.00 -3.09 0.89
N PHE A 74 -3.52 -3.50 2.06
CA PHE A 74 -2.17 -3.22 2.54
C PHE A 74 -1.25 -4.43 2.42
N VAL A 75 -0.07 -4.22 1.84
CA VAL A 75 1.02 -5.20 1.80
C VAL A 75 2.21 -4.63 2.55
N ILE A 76 2.59 -5.29 3.65
CA ILE A 76 3.69 -4.87 4.52
C ILE A 76 4.76 -5.94 4.51
N PHE A 77 5.99 -5.54 4.20
CA PHE A 77 7.13 -6.44 4.06
C PHE A 77 8.44 -5.75 4.45
N ARG A 78 9.55 -6.48 4.46
CA ARG A 78 10.90 -5.96 4.69
C ARG A 78 11.79 -6.23 3.48
N VAL A 79 12.71 -5.32 3.22
CA VAL A 79 13.75 -5.43 2.19
C VAL A 79 15.08 -5.08 2.84
N GLY A 80 15.97 -6.06 2.95
CA GLY A 80 17.32 -5.89 3.48
C GLY A 80 17.43 -4.99 4.73
N ASP A 81 18.52 -4.25 4.79
CA ASP A 81 18.76 -3.23 5.82
C ASP A 81 18.22 -1.85 5.42
N LYS A 82 18.55 -0.81 6.21
CA LYS A 82 18.09 0.55 5.94
C LYS A 82 18.57 1.09 4.59
N SER A 83 19.84 0.83 4.23
CA SER A 83 20.42 1.30 2.98
C SER A 83 19.78 0.62 1.78
N SER A 84 19.65 -0.71 1.84
CA SER A 84 19.04 -1.52 0.79
C SER A 84 17.58 -1.14 0.56
N ARG A 85 16.81 -0.90 1.65
CA ARG A 85 15.42 -0.44 1.55
C ARG A 85 15.31 0.93 0.88
N ALA A 86 16.17 1.88 1.24
CA ALA A 86 16.16 3.21 0.62
C ALA A 86 16.50 3.14 -0.88
N ALA A 87 17.49 2.33 -1.25
CA ALA A 87 17.85 2.09 -2.65
C ALA A 87 16.71 1.42 -3.43
N PHE A 88 16.06 0.41 -2.84
CA PHE A 88 14.91 -0.27 -3.42
C PHE A 88 13.75 0.71 -3.70
N LEU A 89 13.39 1.54 -2.72
CA LEU A 89 12.34 2.55 -2.89
C LEU A 89 12.70 3.61 -3.94
N ALA A 90 13.96 4.05 -3.97
CA ALA A 90 14.44 5.00 -4.96
C ALA A 90 14.39 4.42 -6.39
N ALA A 91 14.78 3.15 -6.56
CA ALA A 91 14.72 2.46 -7.84
C ALA A 91 13.27 2.29 -8.33
N LEU A 92 12.35 1.87 -7.46
CA LEU A 92 10.92 1.80 -7.78
C LEU A 92 10.35 3.16 -8.20
N ALA A 93 10.75 4.24 -7.53
CA ALA A 93 10.29 5.58 -7.85
C ALA A 93 10.72 6.03 -9.25
N GLN A 94 11.89 5.59 -9.75
CA GLN A 94 12.31 5.88 -11.14
C GLN A 94 11.39 5.20 -12.17
N ASP A 95 10.80 4.05 -11.83
CA ASP A 95 9.83 3.34 -12.67
C ASP A 95 8.37 3.81 -12.43
N GLY A 96 8.19 4.91 -11.68
CA GLY A 96 6.87 5.46 -11.34
C GLY A 96 6.09 4.60 -10.35
N VAL A 97 6.75 3.74 -9.58
CA VAL A 97 6.15 2.91 -8.53
C VAL A 97 6.46 3.52 -7.17
N LEU A 98 5.42 3.97 -6.47
CA LEU A 98 5.57 4.62 -5.17
C LEU A 98 5.15 3.68 -4.05
N MET A 99 6.07 3.44 -3.12
CA MET A 99 5.84 2.77 -1.85
C MET A 99 6.48 3.60 -0.74
N VAL A 100 6.02 3.39 0.50
CA VAL A 100 6.49 4.20 1.63
C VAL A 100 7.21 3.35 2.66
N GLU A 101 8.22 3.94 3.31
CA GLU A 101 8.76 3.37 4.54
C GLU A 101 7.66 3.25 5.60
N TYR A 102 7.76 2.19 6.40
CA TYR A 102 6.83 1.88 7.47
C TYR A 102 7.60 1.50 8.73
N PRO A 103 7.05 1.71 9.94
CA PRO A 103 7.75 1.44 11.19
C PRO A 103 8.43 0.07 11.26
N HIS A 104 9.48 -0.02 12.10
CA HIS A 104 10.25 -1.26 12.29
C HIS A 104 10.95 -1.78 11.03
N GLY A 105 11.42 -0.85 10.18
CA GLY A 105 12.19 -1.16 8.98
C GLY A 105 11.39 -1.83 7.87
N GLN A 106 10.08 -1.60 7.86
CA GLN A 106 9.17 -2.18 6.88
C GLN A 106 8.95 -1.24 5.69
N VAL A 107 8.36 -1.79 4.63
CA VAL A 107 7.78 -1.06 3.50
C VAL A 107 6.30 -1.36 3.48
N ARG A 108 5.49 -0.35 3.17
CA ARG A 108 4.05 -0.50 2.96
C ARG A 108 3.70 -0.12 1.51
N ALA A 109 3.16 -1.09 0.79
CA ALA A 109 2.42 -0.87 -0.45
C ALA A 109 0.91 -0.85 -0.15
N VAL A 110 0.17 -0.01 -0.86
CA VAL A 110 -1.27 0.14 -0.71
C VAL A 110 -1.91 0.12 -2.08
N THR A 111 -2.80 -0.82 -2.33
CA THR A 111 -3.65 -0.83 -3.53
C THR A 111 -4.88 0.04 -3.31
N HIS A 112 -5.41 0.61 -4.38
CA HIS A 112 -6.61 1.44 -4.36
C HIS A 112 -7.24 1.47 -5.75
N TYR A 113 -8.40 2.12 -5.85
CA TYR A 113 -9.06 2.38 -7.13
C TYR A 113 -8.10 2.95 -8.18
N GLY A 114 -8.07 2.29 -9.34
CA GLY A 114 -7.21 2.65 -10.47
C GLY A 114 -5.92 1.83 -10.55
N ILE A 115 -5.68 0.92 -9.60
CA ILE A 115 -4.62 -0.09 -9.71
C ILE A 115 -5.22 -1.35 -10.30
N GLU A 116 -4.81 -1.70 -11.51
CA GLU A 116 -5.29 -2.86 -12.24
C GLU A 116 -4.30 -4.03 -12.18
N ALA A 117 -4.71 -5.22 -12.63
CA ALA A 117 -3.84 -6.40 -12.65
C ALA A 117 -2.53 -6.16 -13.43
N ALA A 118 -2.59 -5.40 -14.54
CA ALA A 118 -1.41 -5.03 -15.32
C ALA A 118 -0.44 -4.14 -14.54
N ASP A 119 -0.93 -3.28 -13.64
CA ASP A 119 -0.08 -2.49 -12.75
C ASP A 119 0.64 -3.38 -11.75
N ILE A 120 -0.03 -4.41 -11.22
CA ILE A 120 0.59 -5.36 -10.30
C ILE A 120 1.77 -6.07 -10.98
N GLU A 121 1.59 -6.55 -12.21
CA GLU A 121 2.68 -7.16 -12.98
C GLU A 121 3.84 -6.20 -13.22
N ARG A 122 3.55 -4.95 -13.58
CA ARG A 122 4.58 -3.90 -13.74
C ARG A 122 5.33 -3.62 -12.44
N VAL A 123 4.62 -3.59 -11.31
CA VAL A 123 5.21 -3.40 -9.98
C VAL A 123 6.12 -4.58 -9.64
N LEU A 124 5.69 -5.82 -9.87
CA LEU A 124 6.50 -7.02 -9.61
C LEU A 124 7.75 -7.07 -10.49
N HIS A 125 7.63 -6.70 -11.76
CA HIS A 125 8.78 -6.56 -12.65
C HIS A 125 9.79 -5.52 -12.15
N SER A 126 9.29 -4.34 -11.76
CA SER A 126 10.13 -3.25 -11.25
C SER A 126 10.79 -3.64 -9.92
N ALA A 127 10.05 -4.29 -9.02
CA ALA A 127 10.55 -4.79 -7.74
C ALA A 127 11.65 -5.85 -7.93
N ARG A 128 11.47 -6.79 -8.87
CA ARG A 128 12.49 -7.80 -9.19
C ARG A 128 13.81 -7.17 -9.68
N ARG A 129 13.72 -6.08 -10.45
CA ARG A 129 14.90 -5.31 -10.90
C ARG A 129 15.52 -4.45 -9.79
N ALA A 130 14.69 -3.92 -8.90
CA ALA A 130 15.10 -3.02 -7.82
C ALA A 130 15.75 -3.75 -6.64
N ILE A 131 15.49 -5.05 -6.47
CA ILE A 131 16.17 -5.88 -5.48
C ILE A 131 17.66 -5.93 -5.84
N PRO A 132 18.54 -5.45 -4.95
CA PRO A 132 19.98 -5.50 -5.19
C PRO A 132 20.40 -6.95 -5.47
N HIS A 133 21.08 -7.19 -6.60
CA HIS A 133 21.78 -8.45 -6.84
C HIS A 133 23.00 -8.56 -5.91
N ALA A 134 22.75 -8.76 -4.63
CA ALA A 134 23.77 -8.99 -3.60
C ALA A 134 23.16 -9.77 -2.43
N ILE A 135 22.61 -10.94 -2.71
CA ILE A 135 22.40 -12.00 -1.70
C ILE A 135 23.11 -13.25 -2.23
N THR A 136 24.43 -13.14 -2.33
CA THR A 136 25.33 -14.29 -2.45
C THR A 136 26.55 -13.93 -1.61
N ASN A 137 26.39 -13.99 -0.29
CA ASN A 137 27.53 -14.18 0.58
C ASN A 137 27.17 -15.31 1.54
N GLU A 138 27.86 -16.42 1.29
CA GLU A 138 27.99 -17.59 2.12
C GLU A 138 28.09 -17.20 3.60
N THR A 139 27.18 -17.70 4.42
CA THR A 139 27.52 -17.99 5.80
C THR A 139 28.54 -19.14 5.78
N VAL A 140 29.82 -18.77 5.74
CA VAL A 140 30.93 -19.65 6.11
C VAL A 140 30.64 -20.19 7.52
N PRO A 141 30.75 -21.52 7.76
CA PRO A 141 30.53 -22.06 9.09
C PRO A 141 31.69 -21.63 9.98
N VAL A 142 31.38 -20.90 11.07
CA VAL A 142 32.35 -20.71 12.15
C VAL A 142 32.38 -22.00 12.95
N GLY A 143 33.29 -22.90 12.56
CA GLY A 143 33.80 -23.93 13.45
C GLY A 143 34.79 -23.29 14.44
N GLY A 144 34.57 -23.56 15.72
CA GLY A 144 35.43 -23.20 16.85
C GLY A 144 34.82 -23.76 18.13
#